data_AF-A0A0L7K879-F1
#
_entry.id   AF-A0A0L7K879-F1
#
_cell.length_a   1.000
_cell.length_b   1.000
_cell.length_c   1.000
_cell.angle_alpha   90.00
_cell.angle_beta   90.00
_cell.angle_gamma   90.00
#
_symmetry.space_group_name_H-M   'P 1'
#
loop_
_entity.id
_entity.type
_entity.pdbx_description
1 polymer ?
#
loop_
_entity_poly.entity_id
_entity_poly.type
_entity_poly.pdbx_seq_one_letter_code
_entity_poly.pdbx_strand_id
1 'polypeptide(L)'
;MVVKKLKVIDDKELKKLKTESKSCIVINDLIYDVSSFYEHPGGYDLFKEYEGLDATDAFNSIGHSENAKNLMNSFLIGIKKNSKEYKKKEKTKIIENKIEYINYSDEEIKKEEKEPQESKPKENKPTLIKKEDKTNYPVVAGIIILFGVAYYFLFLK
;
A
#
# COMPACT_ATOMS: atom_id res chain seq x y z
N MET A 1 -24.67 -3.88 16.29
CA MET A 1 -23.22 -3.91 16.03
C MET A 1 -22.90 -5.17 15.24
N VAL A 2 -22.43 -5.02 14.01
CA VAL A 2 -21.84 -6.15 13.27
C VAL A 2 -20.40 -6.25 13.75
N VAL A 3 -20.03 -7.44 14.23
CA VAL A 3 -18.67 -7.75 14.69
C VAL A 3 -18.05 -8.66 13.65
N LYS A 4 -17.04 -8.17 12.96
CA LYS A 4 -16.25 -8.95 12.01
C LYS A 4 -15.17 -9.70 12.79
N LYS A 5 -15.03 -10.99 12.50
CA LYS A 5 -13.98 -11.83 13.05
C LYS A 5 -12.77 -11.77 12.14
N LEU A 6 -11.72 -11.08 12.57
CA LEU A 6 -10.49 -10.89 11.80
C LEU A 6 -9.45 -11.93 12.20
N LYS A 7 -8.81 -12.55 11.22
CA LYS A 7 -7.69 -13.43 11.47
C LYS A 7 -6.45 -12.63 11.87
N VAL A 8 -5.75 -13.05 12.91
CA VAL A 8 -4.44 -12.49 13.25
C VAL A 8 -3.40 -13.16 12.36
N ILE A 9 -2.73 -12.37 11.53
CA ILE A 9 -1.79 -12.86 10.52
C ILE A 9 -0.41 -12.31 10.86
N ASP A 10 0.60 -13.17 10.92
CA ASP A 10 2.00 -12.77 11.08
C ASP A 10 2.72 -12.61 9.75
N ASP A 11 3.95 -12.09 9.76
CA ASP A 11 4.71 -11.85 8.53
C ASP A 11 5.03 -13.15 7.76
N LYS A 12 5.11 -14.31 8.45
CA LYS A 12 5.36 -15.60 7.79
C LYS A 12 4.11 -16.06 7.04
N GLU A 13 2.97 -15.94 7.68
CA GLU A 13 1.68 -16.27 7.09
C GLU A 13 1.33 -15.31 5.95
N LEU A 14 1.60 -14.02 6.09
CA LEU A 14 1.41 -13.04 5.02
C LEU A 14 2.23 -13.39 3.76
N LYS A 15 3.48 -13.82 3.94
CA LYS A 15 4.31 -14.34 2.83
C LYS A 15 3.74 -15.61 2.20
N LYS A 16 3.11 -16.47 3.01
CA LYS A 16 2.47 -17.69 2.50
C LYS A 16 1.21 -17.34 1.68
N LEU A 17 0.40 -16.38 2.12
CA LEU A 17 -0.77 -15.92 1.35
C LEU A 17 -0.37 -15.40 -0.04
N LYS A 18 0.75 -14.69 -0.13
CA LYS A 18 1.33 -14.28 -1.42
C LYS A 18 1.62 -15.47 -2.33
N THR A 19 2.18 -16.56 -1.79
CA THR A 19 2.46 -17.77 -2.58
C THR A 19 1.20 -18.56 -2.97
N GLU A 20 0.08 -18.34 -2.30
CA GLU A 20 -1.22 -18.94 -2.63
C GLU A 20 -2.00 -18.12 -3.68
N SER A 21 -1.30 -17.25 -4.44
CA SER A 21 -1.85 -16.36 -5.47
C SER A 21 -2.91 -15.39 -4.95
N LYS A 22 -2.84 -15.02 -3.66
CA LYS A 22 -3.68 -13.97 -3.10
C LYS A 22 -2.92 -12.65 -3.10
N SER A 23 -3.46 -11.69 -3.83
CA SER A 23 -3.00 -10.30 -3.80
C SER A 23 -3.50 -9.65 -2.53
N CYS A 24 -2.69 -9.72 -1.47
CA CYS A 24 -2.99 -9.10 -0.19
C CYS A 24 -2.22 -7.79 -0.03
N ILE A 25 -2.86 -6.76 0.53
CA ILE A 25 -2.22 -5.49 0.87
C ILE A 25 -2.47 -5.16 2.35
N VAL A 26 -1.56 -4.39 2.95
CA VAL A 26 -1.71 -3.90 4.32
C VAL A 26 -2.05 -2.42 4.27
N ILE A 27 -3.12 -2.01 4.96
CA ILE A 27 -3.49 -0.61 5.15
C ILE A 27 -3.83 -0.42 6.63
N ASN A 28 -3.18 0.52 7.32
CA ASN A 28 -3.37 0.79 8.74
C ASN A 28 -3.30 -0.47 9.62
N ASP A 29 -2.26 -1.29 9.43
CA ASP A 29 -2.07 -2.58 10.13
C ASP A 29 -3.17 -3.64 9.89
N LEU A 30 -4.16 -3.36 9.05
CA LEU A 30 -5.22 -4.27 8.62
C LEU A 30 -4.85 -4.91 7.28
N ILE A 31 -5.25 -6.16 7.07
CA ILE A 31 -4.89 -6.96 5.90
C ILE A 31 -6.13 -7.19 5.04
N TYR A 32 -6.02 -6.81 3.77
CA TYR A 32 -7.09 -6.86 2.79
C TYR A 32 -6.72 -7.82 1.66
N ASP A 33 -7.62 -8.72 1.31
CA ASP A 33 -7.51 -9.59 0.14
C ASP A 33 -8.20 -8.93 -1.05
N VAL A 34 -7.39 -8.33 -1.93
CA VAL A 34 -7.87 -7.61 -3.13
C VAL A 34 -7.78 -8.46 -4.39
N SER A 35 -7.55 -9.77 -4.26
CA SER A 35 -7.42 -10.69 -5.41
C SER A 35 -8.63 -10.69 -6.34
N SER A 36 -9.81 -10.42 -5.81
CA SER A 36 -11.05 -10.37 -6.58
C SER A 36 -11.43 -8.97 -7.07
N PHE A 37 -10.63 -7.94 -6.77
CA PHE A 37 -10.96 -6.54 -7.06
C PHE A 37 -10.29 -6.05 -8.35
N TYR A 38 -10.80 -6.51 -9.49
CA TYR A 38 -10.27 -6.17 -10.81
C TYR A 38 -10.72 -4.79 -11.32
N GLU A 39 -11.84 -4.26 -10.82
CA GLU A 39 -12.46 -3.00 -11.27
C GLU A 39 -11.89 -1.76 -10.55
N HIS A 40 -10.66 -1.84 -10.03
CA HIS A 40 -10.01 -0.69 -9.40
C HIS A 40 -9.73 0.41 -10.44
N PRO A 41 -10.23 1.65 -10.27
CA PRO A 41 -10.03 2.73 -11.25
C PRO A 41 -8.56 3.09 -11.50
N GLY A 42 -7.67 2.83 -10.54
CA GLY A 42 -6.22 3.01 -10.69
C GLY A 42 -5.51 1.84 -11.40
N GLY A 43 -6.25 0.80 -11.77
CA GLY A 43 -5.72 -0.43 -12.37
C GLY A 43 -5.31 -1.47 -11.33
N TYR A 44 -5.34 -2.75 -11.74
CA TYR A 44 -4.97 -3.89 -10.89
C TYR A 44 -3.46 -3.99 -10.65
N ASP A 45 -2.64 -3.45 -11.56
CA ASP A 45 -1.18 -3.52 -11.44
C ASP A 45 -0.63 -2.78 -10.21
N LEU A 46 -1.36 -1.78 -9.70
CA LEU A 46 -1.01 -1.12 -8.44
C LEU A 46 -1.00 -2.09 -7.26
N PHE A 47 -1.92 -3.07 -7.22
CA PHE A 47 -1.92 -4.04 -6.13
C PHE A 47 -0.70 -4.97 -6.16
N LYS A 48 -0.13 -5.23 -7.35
CA LYS A 48 1.10 -6.02 -7.48
C LYS A 48 2.31 -5.30 -6.89
N GLU A 49 2.38 -3.98 -7.01
CA GLU A 49 3.45 -3.17 -6.43
C GLU A 49 3.46 -3.23 -4.90
N TYR A 50 2.28 -3.29 -4.29
CA TYR A 50 2.09 -3.36 -2.84
C TYR A 50 1.78 -4.77 -2.32
N GLU A 51 1.98 -5.81 -3.12
CA GLU A 51 1.60 -7.17 -2.76
C GLU A 51 2.42 -7.71 -1.58
N GLY A 52 1.74 -7.89 -0.45
CA GLY A 52 2.31 -8.29 0.84
C GLY A 52 3.02 -7.14 1.57
N LEU A 53 2.84 -5.90 1.12
CA LEU A 53 3.47 -4.70 1.67
C LEU A 53 2.43 -3.75 2.27
N ASP A 54 2.93 -2.74 2.97
CA ASP A 54 2.14 -1.64 3.51
C ASP A 54 1.88 -0.58 2.44
N ALA A 55 0.60 -0.42 2.09
CA ALA A 55 0.08 0.54 1.13
C ALA A 55 -0.59 1.74 1.79
N THR A 56 -0.46 1.91 3.11
CA THR A 56 -1.17 2.96 3.88
C THR A 56 -0.92 4.35 3.31
N ASP A 57 0.34 4.71 3.09
CA ASP A 57 0.70 6.04 2.60
C ASP A 57 0.19 6.27 1.17
N ALA A 58 0.30 5.26 0.30
CA ALA A 58 -0.21 5.32 -1.06
C ALA A 58 -1.74 5.47 -1.08
N PHE A 59 -2.44 4.70 -0.26
CA PHE A 59 -3.90 4.75 -0.13
C PHE A 59 -4.39 6.12 0.37
N ASN A 60 -3.74 6.66 1.39
CA ASN A 60 -4.11 7.94 2.01
C ASN A 60 -3.79 9.14 1.09
N SER A 61 -2.68 9.09 0.35
CA SER A 61 -2.25 10.19 -0.54
C SER A 61 -3.20 10.43 -1.71
N ILE A 62 -3.91 9.40 -2.17
CA ILE A 62 -4.88 9.50 -3.26
C ILE A 62 -6.18 10.18 -2.80
N GLY A 63 -6.55 10.04 -1.52
CA GLY A 63 -7.79 10.62 -0.99
C GLY A 63 -9.05 9.90 -1.48
N HIS A 64 -9.12 8.58 -1.28
CA HIS A 64 -10.29 7.77 -1.64
C HIS A 64 -11.60 8.26 -1.00
N SER A 65 -12.70 8.20 -1.76
CA SER A 65 -14.04 8.58 -1.30
C SER A 65 -14.54 7.67 -0.17
N GLU A 66 -15.51 8.15 0.62
CA GLU A 66 -16.13 7.32 1.68
C GLU A 66 -16.73 6.02 1.11
N ASN A 67 -17.27 6.05 -0.11
CA ASN A 67 -17.80 4.85 -0.74
C ASN A 67 -16.69 3.83 -1.08
N ALA A 68 -15.54 4.29 -1.55
CA ALA A 68 -14.39 3.42 -1.83
C ALA A 68 -13.84 2.79 -0.53
N LYS A 69 -13.77 3.56 0.55
CA LYS A 69 -13.40 3.06 1.89
C LYS A 69 -14.41 2.03 2.41
N ASN A 70 -15.71 2.29 2.25
CA ASN A 70 -16.75 1.33 2.62
C ASN A 70 -16.63 0.03 1.81
N LEU A 71 -16.33 0.11 0.51
CA LEU A 71 -16.10 -1.06 -0.34
C LEU A 71 -14.86 -1.86 0.12
N MET A 72 -13.79 -1.17 0.52
CA MET A 72 -12.55 -1.77 1.04
C MET A 72 -12.83 -2.71 2.22
N ASN A 73 -13.80 -2.37 3.07
CA ASN A 73 -14.16 -3.17 4.25
C ASN A 73 -14.66 -4.58 3.89
N SER A 74 -15.20 -4.78 2.70
CA SER A 74 -15.61 -6.10 2.21
C SER A 74 -14.41 -7.02 2.01
N PHE A 75 -13.25 -6.45 1.64
CA PHE A 75 -11.99 -7.17 1.40
C PHE A 75 -11.15 -7.40 2.66
N LEU A 76 -11.57 -6.86 3.81
CA LEU A 76 -10.85 -7.03 5.07
C LEU A 76 -10.91 -8.49 5.56
N ILE A 77 -9.74 -9.13 5.67
CA ILE A 77 -9.59 -10.53 6.08
C ILE A 77 -8.87 -10.70 7.42
N GLY A 78 -8.07 -9.72 7.84
CA GLY A 78 -7.22 -9.90 9.01
C GLY A 78 -6.57 -8.64 9.55
N ILE A 79 -5.77 -8.85 10.59
CA ILE A 79 -5.01 -7.84 11.30
C ILE A 79 -3.57 -8.33 11.48
N LYS A 80 -2.60 -7.45 11.30
CA LYS A 80 -1.18 -7.77 11.44
C LYS A 80 -0.84 -8.07 12.90
N LYS A 81 -0.21 -9.21 13.17
CA LYS A 81 0.20 -9.62 14.51
C LYS A 81 1.18 -8.61 15.12
N ASN A 82 1.03 -8.32 16.42
CA ASN A 82 1.87 -7.40 17.20
C ASN A 82 1.85 -5.93 16.72
N SER A 83 0.96 -5.57 15.82
CA SER A 83 0.78 -4.18 15.38
C SER A 83 0.22 -3.30 16.49
N LYS A 84 0.19 -1.97 16.25
CA LYS A 84 -0.44 -1.05 17.21
C LYS A 84 -1.91 -1.38 17.39
N GLU A 85 -2.58 -1.67 16.28
CA GLU A 85 -4.01 -1.98 16.27
C GLU A 85 -4.31 -3.33 16.92
N TYR A 86 -3.46 -4.33 16.70
CA TYR A 86 -3.55 -5.62 17.38
C TYR A 86 -3.48 -5.47 18.91
N LYS A 87 -2.52 -4.69 19.41
CA LYS A 87 -2.32 -4.49 20.86
C LYS A 87 -3.52 -3.80 21.52
N LYS A 88 -4.17 -2.85 20.83
CA LYS A 88 -5.39 -2.21 21.33
C LYS A 88 -6.54 -3.20 21.51
N LYS A 89 -6.61 -4.23 20.66
CA LYS A 89 -7.71 -5.20 20.60
C LYS A 89 -7.38 -6.55 21.25
N GLU A 90 -6.25 -6.67 21.93
CA GLU A 90 -5.77 -7.91 22.56
C GLU A 90 -6.80 -8.55 23.51
N LYS A 91 -7.62 -7.74 24.17
CA LYS A 91 -8.70 -8.19 25.07
C LYS A 91 -9.83 -8.95 24.37
N THR A 92 -9.94 -8.84 23.05
CA THR A 92 -10.97 -9.50 22.24
C THR A 92 -10.44 -10.73 21.50
N LYS A 93 -9.25 -11.19 21.87
CA LYS A 93 -8.59 -12.35 21.27
C LYS A 93 -9.42 -13.62 21.49
N ILE A 94 -9.65 -14.33 20.39
CA ILE A 94 -10.29 -15.64 20.36
C ILE A 94 -9.30 -16.62 19.73
N ILE A 95 -9.16 -17.82 20.31
CA ILE A 95 -8.30 -18.87 19.77
C ILE A 95 -9.20 -20.04 19.36
N GLU A 96 -9.16 -20.41 18.09
CA GLU A 96 -9.89 -21.54 17.54
C GLU A 96 -8.96 -22.36 16.65
N ASN A 97 -8.87 -23.67 16.85
CA ASN A 97 -8.03 -24.57 16.04
C ASN A 97 -6.57 -24.08 15.89
N LYS A 98 -5.99 -23.52 16.96
CA LYS A 98 -4.66 -22.89 16.99
C LYS A 98 -4.49 -21.64 16.13
N ILE A 99 -5.58 -21.09 15.59
CA ILE A 99 -5.61 -19.82 14.86
C ILE A 99 -6.12 -18.74 15.82
N GLU A 100 -5.42 -17.61 15.83
CA GLU A 100 -5.80 -16.43 16.60
C GLU A 100 -6.73 -15.53 15.78
N TYR A 101 -7.78 -15.03 16.41
CA TYR A 101 -8.74 -14.09 15.85
C TYR A 101 -8.96 -12.92 16.79
N ILE A 102 -9.40 -11.79 16.24
CA ILE A 102 -9.81 -10.60 16.97
C ILE A 102 -11.20 -10.18 16.48
N ASN A 103 -12.05 -9.79 17.43
CA ASN A 103 -13.35 -9.20 17.10
C ASN A 103 -13.15 -7.72 16.79
N TYR A 104 -13.63 -7.30 15.62
CA TYR A 104 -13.48 -5.94 15.13
C TYR A 104 -14.88 -5.41 14.74
N SER A 105 -15.34 -4.32 15.33
CA SER A 105 -16.70 -3.81 15.06
C SER A 105 -16.71 -2.81 13.90
N ASP A 106 -17.79 -2.80 13.12
CA ASP A 106 -17.94 -1.91 11.95
C ASP A 106 -17.90 -0.41 12.30
N GLU A 107 -18.25 -0.04 13.54
CA GLU A 107 -18.14 1.34 14.00
C GLU A 107 -16.70 1.76 14.28
N GLU A 108 -15.83 0.82 14.64
CA GLU A 108 -14.40 1.07 14.84
C GLU A 108 -13.69 1.22 13.50
N ILE A 109 -14.09 0.44 12.47
CA ILE A 109 -13.56 0.57 11.09
C ILE A 109 -13.78 2.01 10.60
N LYS A 110 -15.01 2.51 10.79
CA LYS A 110 -15.42 3.85 10.33
C LYS A 110 -14.82 5.00 11.15
N LYS A 111 -14.37 4.75 12.39
CA LYS A 111 -13.80 5.78 13.28
C LYS A 111 -12.29 5.94 13.06
N GLU A 112 -11.56 4.85 12.89
CA GLU A 112 -10.11 4.89 12.61
C GLU A 112 -9.80 5.58 11.28
N GLU A 113 -10.74 5.54 10.31
CA GLU A 113 -10.61 6.26 9.03
C GLU A 113 -10.91 7.77 9.11
N LYS A 114 -11.57 8.25 10.19
CA LYS A 114 -12.06 9.63 10.33
C LYS A 114 -11.20 10.52 11.21
N GLU A 115 -10.27 9.97 12.00
CA GLU A 115 -9.31 10.80 12.73
C GLU A 115 -8.26 11.39 11.78
N PRO A 116 -8.12 12.72 11.69
CA PRO A 116 -6.92 13.34 11.13
C PRO A 116 -5.75 12.98 12.04
N GLN A 117 -4.89 12.10 11.56
CA GLN A 117 -3.71 11.67 12.30
C GLN A 117 -2.77 12.88 12.47
N GLU A 118 -2.37 13.12 13.72
CA GLU A 118 -1.50 14.22 14.14
C GLU A 118 -0.21 14.25 13.30
N SER A 119 -0.04 15.31 12.50
CA SER A 119 1.24 15.64 11.90
C SER A 119 2.26 15.95 12.99
N LYS A 120 3.40 15.25 13.03
CA LYS A 120 4.63 15.69 13.73
C LYS A 120 5.81 14.76 13.38
N PRO A 121 7.07 15.21 13.54
CA PRO A 121 7.77 16.35 12.94
C PRO A 121 8.89 15.85 11.98
N LYS A 122 9.55 16.78 11.27
CA LYS A 122 10.73 16.52 10.43
C LYS A 122 11.88 15.87 11.22
N GLU A 123 12.63 15.01 10.51
CA GLU A 123 14.00 14.51 10.80
C GLU A 123 14.06 13.31 11.77
N ASN A 124 14.45 12.10 11.33
CA ASN A 124 15.75 11.76 10.75
C ASN A 124 15.63 11.02 9.41
N LYS A 125 16.27 11.61 8.41
CA LYS A 125 16.46 11.12 7.04
C LYS A 125 17.28 9.82 7.02
N PRO A 126 16.74 8.68 6.53
CA PRO A 126 17.53 7.73 5.77
C PRO A 126 17.75 8.37 4.41
N THR A 127 19.01 8.62 4.10
CA THR A 127 19.50 9.19 2.87
C THR A 127 18.88 8.49 1.66
N LEU A 128 18.26 9.29 0.80
CA LEU A 128 17.94 8.92 -0.57
C LEU A 128 19.21 8.35 -1.23
N ILE A 129 19.29 7.04 -1.40
CA ILE A 129 20.07 6.50 -2.51
C ILE A 129 19.17 6.66 -3.72
N LYS A 130 19.22 7.86 -4.32
CA LYS A 130 19.02 7.95 -5.77
C LYS A 130 20.05 7.02 -6.37
N LYS A 131 19.64 6.04 -7.19
CA LYS A 131 20.54 5.61 -8.25
C LYS A 131 20.71 6.82 -9.15
N GLU A 132 21.78 7.56 -8.90
CA GLU A 132 22.31 8.53 -9.86
C GLU A 132 22.82 7.73 -11.05
N ASP A 133 21.97 7.57 -12.07
CA ASP A 133 22.47 7.31 -13.41
C ASP A 133 23.26 8.56 -13.82
N LYS A 134 24.59 8.47 -13.70
CA LYS A 134 25.52 9.52 -14.15
C LYS A 134 25.47 9.61 -15.66
N THR A 135 24.41 10.19 -16.19
CA THR A 135 24.39 10.69 -17.56
C THR A 135 25.16 11.99 -17.57
N ASN A 136 26.28 11.99 -18.29
CA ASN A 136 27.13 13.15 -18.44
C ASN A 136 26.42 14.15 -19.36
N TYR A 137 25.59 15.02 -18.76
CA TYR A 137 24.80 16.04 -19.45
C TYR A 137 25.55 16.85 -20.53
N PRO A 138 26.84 17.23 -20.38
CA PRO A 138 27.56 17.88 -21.49
C PRO A 138 27.71 16.99 -22.74
N VAL A 139 27.77 15.66 -22.60
CA VAL A 139 27.86 14.72 -23.74
C VAL A 139 26.49 14.57 -24.42
N VAL A 140 25.41 14.46 -23.64
CA VAL A 140 24.04 14.35 -24.19
C VAL A 140 23.64 15.65 -24.89
N ALA A 141 23.97 16.81 -24.31
CA ALA A 141 23.75 18.11 -24.95
C ALA A 141 24.54 18.26 -26.26
N GLY A 142 25.79 17.78 -26.31
CA GLY A 142 26.59 17.77 -27.53
C GLY A 142 25.98 16.93 -28.66
N ILE A 143 25.45 15.74 -28.34
CA ILE A 143 24.79 14.86 -29.31
C ILE A 143 23.53 15.52 -29.90
N ILE A 144 22.69 16.14 -29.05
CA ILE A 144 21.46 16.82 -29.49
C ILE A 144 21.78 17.99 -30.43
N ILE A 145 22.80 18.80 -30.11
CA ILE A 145 23.22 19.92 -30.95
C ILE A 145 23.76 19.40 -32.30
N LEU A 146 24.54 18.31 -32.29
CA LEU A 146 25.14 17.76 -33.51
C LEU A 146 24.08 17.18 -34.46
N PHE A 147 23.07 16.47 -33.93
CA PHE A 147 21.93 16.01 -34.72
C PHE A 147 21.07 17.16 -35.24
N GLY A 148 20.89 18.24 -34.47
CA GLY A 148 20.15 19.42 -34.91
C GLY A 148 20.83 20.16 -36.07
N VAL A 149 22.15 20.34 -36.00
CA VAL A 149 22.93 20.97 -37.09
C VAL A 149 22.92 20.09 -38.34
N ALA A 150 23.12 18.78 -38.20
CA ALA A 150 23.05 17.84 -39.33
C ALA A 150 21.65 17.84 -39.98
N TYR A 151 20.58 17.85 -39.17
CA TYR A 151 19.21 17.90 -39.68
C TYR A 151 18.93 19.20 -40.45
N TYR A 152 19.40 20.35 -39.95
CA TYR A 152 19.27 21.62 -40.66
C TYR A 152 19.94 21.60 -42.04
N PHE A 153 21.15 21.03 -42.13
CA PHE A 153 21.88 20.94 -43.41
C PHE A 153 21.33 19.87 -44.37
N LEU A 154 20.76 18.78 -43.84
CA LEU A 154 20.24 17.69 -44.65
C LEU A 154 18.79 17.91 -45.11
N PHE A 155 18.00 18.70 -44.36
CA PHE A 155 16.54 18.76 -44.57
C PHE A 155 15.94 20.17 -44.60
N LEU A 156 16.64 21.21 -44.15
CA LEU A 156 16.12 22.60 -44.16
C LEU A 156 16.92 23.54 -45.06
N LYS A 157 17.75 23.01 -45.94
CA LYS A 157 18.40 23.74 -47.05
C LYS A 157 17.74 23.41 -48.37
#